data_AF-A0AA38Z2E2-F1
#
_entry.id   AF-A0AA38Z2E2-F1
#
_cell.length_a   1.000
_cell.length_b   1.000
_cell.length_c   1.000
_cell.angle_alpha   90.00
_cell.angle_beta   90.00
_cell.angle_gamma   90.00
#
_symmetry.space_group_name_H-M   'P 1'
#
loop_
_entity.id
_entity.type
_entity.pdbx_description
1 polymer ?
#
loop_
_entity_poly.entity_id
_entity_poly.type
_entity_poly.pdbx_seq_one_letter_code
_entity_poly.pdbx_strand_id
1 'polypeptide(L)'
;MITELFASGSLRQYRKKHKNVDMKAIKNWGRQVLRGLVYLHGHNPPIIHRDLKCDNIFVNGNHGEVKIGDLGLAIVMQQPTARSVIGTPEFMAPELYEEEYNELVDIYSFGMCLLEMVTFEYPYNECKNPAQIYKKVTSGIKPASLCKVTDLQIKEFIVKCLAPASERLPAKELLKDPFFQSENPKEPIRVPLQLPCQSPKSIILSKSGPFSMDIDPDHPQLSLSTSTENNGSPDFPVLEFQRMYKSSEFRLRGKKINDNSISLTLRTVDSFGK
;
A
#
# COMPACT_ATOMS: atom_id res chain seq x y z
N MET A 1 11.11 6.87 -6.71
CA MET A 1 10.43 7.16 -5.43
C MET A 1 11.44 6.96 -4.32
N ILE A 2 11.56 7.88 -3.36
CA ILE A 2 12.44 7.73 -2.19
C ILE A 2 11.55 7.50 -0.98
N THR A 3 11.76 6.43 -0.22
CA THR A 3 10.95 6.03 0.94
C THR A 3 11.83 5.65 2.13
N GLU A 4 11.25 5.56 3.34
CA GLU A 4 11.91 5.06 4.54
C GLU A 4 12.43 3.61 4.34
N LEU A 5 13.62 3.31 4.87
CA LEU A 5 14.23 1.98 4.78
C LEU A 5 13.86 1.11 5.99
N PHE A 6 13.29 -0.07 5.72
CA PHE A 6 13.04 -1.09 6.73
C PHE A 6 14.08 -2.21 6.64
N ALA A 7 15.10 -2.13 7.50
CA ALA A 7 16.21 -3.09 7.48
C ALA A 7 15.81 -4.55 7.76
N SER A 8 14.68 -4.78 8.44
CA SER A 8 14.16 -6.13 8.71
C SER A 8 13.28 -6.67 7.58
N GLY A 9 13.06 -5.91 6.51
CA GLY A 9 12.29 -6.32 5.34
C GLY A 9 10.78 -6.33 5.57
N SER A 10 10.08 -7.03 4.69
CA SER A 10 8.62 -7.21 4.77
C SER A 10 8.21 -8.24 5.83
N LEU A 11 6.95 -8.25 6.24
CA LEU A 11 6.39 -9.27 7.14
C LEU A 11 6.57 -10.67 6.58
N ARG A 12 6.44 -10.85 5.26
CA ARG A 12 6.70 -12.13 4.60
C ARG A 12 8.15 -12.58 4.79
N GLN A 13 9.10 -11.69 4.50
CA GLN A 13 10.53 -11.99 4.67
C GLN A 13 10.86 -12.27 6.14
N TYR A 14 10.31 -11.46 7.05
CA TYR A 14 10.50 -11.61 8.48
C TYR A 14 9.97 -12.94 9.00
N ARG A 15 8.75 -13.34 8.65
CA ARG A 15 8.15 -14.62 9.09
C ARG A 15 8.83 -15.84 8.49
N LYS A 16 9.37 -15.75 7.27
CA LYS A 16 10.22 -16.81 6.69
C LYS A 16 11.51 -17.02 7.50
N LYS A 17 12.14 -15.92 7.96
CA LYS A 17 13.37 -15.95 8.76
C LYS A 17 13.13 -16.34 10.22
N HIS A 18 12.04 -15.85 10.81
CA HIS A 18 11.69 -16.03 12.22
C HIS A 18 10.42 -16.87 12.35
N LYS A 19 10.62 -18.19 12.44
CA LYS A 19 9.50 -19.14 12.56
C LYS A 19 8.78 -19.00 13.91
N ASN A 20 9.49 -18.81 15.00
CA ASN A 20 8.89 -18.73 16.33
C ASN A 20 8.63 -17.26 16.73
N VAL A 21 7.50 -16.71 16.28
CA VAL A 21 7.00 -15.38 16.72
C VAL A 21 5.81 -15.61 17.64
N ASP A 22 5.84 -14.97 18.81
CA ASP A 22 4.77 -15.02 19.78
C ASP A 22 3.47 -14.40 19.23
N MET A 23 2.33 -15.00 19.58
CA MET A 23 1.01 -14.51 19.20
C MET A 23 0.77 -13.07 19.69
N LYS A 24 1.36 -12.68 20.83
CA LYS A 24 1.32 -11.29 21.31
C LYS A 24 1.89 -10.31 20.28
N ALA A 25 2.98 -10.68 19.59
CA ALA A 25 3.58 -9.86 18.56
C ALA A 25 2.71 -9.82 17.28
N ILE A 26 2.13 -10.96 16.86
CA ILE A 26 1.21 -11.02 15.71
C ILE A 26 -0.03 -10.15 15.96
N LYS A 27 -0.65 -10.25 17.14
CA LYS A 27 -1.77 -9.39 17.57
C LYS A 27 -1.35 -7.91 17.56
N ASN A 28 -0.15 -7.59 18.02
CA ASN A 28 0.36 -6.22 18.01
C ASN A 28 0.58 -5.67 16.59
N TRP A 29 1.14 -6.47 15.69
CA TRP A 29 1.29 -6.10 14.28
C TRP A 29 -0.06 -5.93 13.60
N GLY A 30 -1.00 -6.84 13.83
CA GLY A 30 -2.37 -6.73 13.32
C GLY A 30 -3.04 -5.42 13.76
N ARG A 31 -2.87 -5.03 15.02
CA ARG A 31 -3.38 -3.74 15.55
C ARG A 31 -2.74 -2.53 14.86
N GLN A 32 -1.43 -2.58 14.61
CA GLN A 32 -0.73 -1.49 13.91
C GLN A 32 -1.17 -1.36 12.45
N VAL A 33 -1.34 -2.49 11.74
CA VAL A 33 -1.86 -2.49 10.36
C VAL A 33 -3.28 -1.91 10.32
N LEU A 34 -4.18 -2.35 11.21
CA LEU A 34 -5.53 -1.78 11.28
C LEU A 34 -5.53 -0.28 11.60
N ARG A 35 -4.63 0.21 12.46
CA ARG A 35 -4.47 1.66 12.69
C ARG A 35 -4.02 2.39 11.43
N GLY A 36 -3.12 1.80 10.65
CA GLY A 36 -2.72 2.32 9.34
C GLY A 36 -3.89 2.38 8.37
N LEU A 37 -4.73 1.35 8.31
CA LEU A 37 -5.94 1.35 7.50
C LEU A 37 -6.97 2.38 7.97
N VAL A 38 -7.19 2.54 9.29
CA VAL A 38 -8.03 3.62 9.82
C VAL A 38 -7.54 5.00 9.37
N TYR A 39 -6.22 5.21 9.34
CA TYR A 39 -5.64 6.46 8.85
C TYR A 39 -5.94 6.67 7.35
N LEU A 40 -5.64 5.68 6.51
CA LEU A 40 -5.87 5.76 5.05
C LEU A 40 -7.36 5.96 4.72
N HIS A 41 -8.23 5.16 5.32
CA HIS A 41 -9.67 5.17 5.09
C HIS A 41 -10.36 6.42 5.67
N GLY A 42 -9.72 7.07 6.66
CA GLY A 42 -10.24 8.28 7.30
C GLY A 42 -9.98 9.59 6.55
N HIS A 43 -9.23 9.56 5.44
CA HIS A 43 -9.06 10.73 4.57
C HIS A 43 -10.39 11.13 3.92
N ASN A 44 -10.48 12.40 3.51
CA ASN A 44 -11.60 12.90 2.70
C ASN A 44 -11.05 13.50 1.39
N PRO A 45 -11.08 12.75 0.28
CA PRO A 45 -11.73 11.45 0.11
C PRO A 45 -10.91 10.27 0.66
N PRO A 46 -11.52 9.11 0.99
CA PRO A 46 -10.81 7.93 1.52
C PRO A 46 -9.70 7.44 0.59
N ILE A 47 -8.59 6.95 1.16
CA ILE A 47 -7.50 6.32 0.39
C ILE A 47 -7.60 4.81 0.52
N ILE A 48 -7.72 4.08 -0.59
CA ILE A 48 -7.72 2.60 -0.61
C ILE A 48 -6.35 2.10 -1.05
N HIS A 49 -5.79 1.13 -0.34
CA HIS A 49 -4.47 0.57 -0.65
C HIS A 49 -4.49 -0.35 -1.88
N ARG A 50 -5.49 -1.23 -1.99
CA ARG A 50 -5.75 -2.17 -3.11
C ARG A 50 -4.75 -3.30 -3.35
N ASP A 51 -3.51 -3.19 -2.86
CA ASP A 51 -2.53 -4.28 -2.90
C ASP A 51 -1.92 -4.54 -1.52
N LEU A 52 -2.76 -4.58 -0.47
CA LEU A 52 -2.29 -4.90 0.88
C LEU A 52 -1.92 -6.38 0.96
N LYS A 53 -0.67 -6.68 1.27
CA LYS A 53 -0.14 -8.04 1.42
C LYS A 53 1.06 -8.05 2.35
N CYS A 54 1.47 -9.23 2.84
CA CYS A 54 2.63 -9.34 3.72
C CYS A 54 3.95 -8.85 3.10
N ASP A 55 4.05 -8.74 1.77
CA ASP A 55 5.21 -8.11 1.09
C ASP A 55 5.22 -6.58 1.21
N ASN A 56 4.04 -5.97 1.30
CA ASN A 56 3.86 -4.52 1.34
C ASN A 56 3.68 -3.98 2.77
N ILE A 57 3.85 -4.85 3.78
CA ILE A 57 3.89 -4.46 5.19
C ILE A 57 5.30 -4.70 5.71
N PHE A 58 5.96 -3.64 6.13
CA PHE A 58 7.37 -3.67 6.53
C PHE A 58 7.53 -3.71 8.03
N VAL A 59 8.55 -4.42 8.51
CA VAL A 59 8.82 -4.64 9.94
C VAL A 59 10.06 -3.86 10.35
N ASN A 60 10.01 -3.21 11.50
CA ASN A 60 11.18 -2.79 12.26
C ASN A 60 11.40 -3.77 13.42
N GLY A 61 12.24 -4.79 13.19
CA GLY A 61 12.43 -5.91 14.10
C GLY A 61 12.95 -5.54 15.49
N ASN A 62 13.64 -4.40 15.61
CA ASN A 62 14.19 -3.95 16.89
C ASN A 62 13.12 -3.37 17.83
N HIS A 63 12.06 -2.78 17.25
CA HIS A 63 11.01 -2.10 18.01
C HIS A 63 9.66 -2.82 17.95
N GLY A 64 9.55 -3.90 17.16
CA GLY A 64 8.30 -4.62 16.95
C GLY A 64 7.23 -3.79 16.23
N GLU A 65 7.66 -2.79 15.47
CA GLU A 65 6.79 -1.89 14.72
C GLU A 65 6.56 -2.41 13.30
N VAL A 66 5.37 -2.18 12.77
CA VAL A 66 5.04 -2.45 11.36
C VAL A 66 4.44 -1.23 10.69
N LYS A 67 4.76 -1.03 9.43
CA LYS A 67 4.24 0.06 8.61
C LYS A 67 3.75 -0.48 7.27
N ILE A 68 2.60 0.01 6.84
CA ILE A 68 2.07 -0.24 5.51
C ILE A 68 2.90 0.59 4.52
N GLY A 69 3.39 -0.05 3.46
CA GLY A 69 4.13 0.59 2.38
C GLY A 69 3.59 0.18 1.02
N ASP A 70 4.26 0.67 -0.03
CA ASP A 70 3.85 0.46 -1.43
C ASP A 70 2.40 0.87 -1.75
N LEU A 71 2.18 2.17 -1.74
CA LEU A 71 0.93 2.80 -2.22
C LEU A 71 0.93 2.97 -3.74
N GLY A 72 1.76 2.23 -4.50
CA GLY A 72 1.87 2.37 -5.95
C GLY A 72 0.58 2.05 -6.70
N LEU A 73 -0.31 1.27 -6.08
CA LEU A 73 -1.64 0.95 -6.56
C LEU A 73 -2.75 1.65 -5.77
N ALA A 74 -2.43 2.53 -4.82
CA ALA A 74 -3.45 3.19 -4.01
C ALA A 74 -4.24 4.22 -4.84
N ILE A 75 -5.49 4.47 -4.45
CA ILE A 75 -6.33 5.50 -5.06
C ILE A 75 -7.04 6.34 -4.01
N VAL A 76 -7.33 7.58 -4.39
CA VAL A 76 -8.19 8.49 -3.64
C VAL A 76 -9.62 8.33 -4.17
N MET A 77 -10.56 7.97 -3.29
CA MET A 77 -11.95 7.68 -3.65
C MET A 77 -12.79 8.95 -3.86
N GLN A 78 -12.70 9.57 -5.04
CA GLN A 78 -13.53 10.75 -5.35
C GLN A 78 -15.03 10.43 -5.52
N GLN A 79 -15.38 9.15 -5.72
CA GLN A 79 -16.74 8.63 -5.79
C GLN A 79 -16.90 7.51 -4.76
N PRO A 80 -18.12 7.04 -4.44
CA PRO A 80 -18.31 5.98 -3.45
C PRO A 80 -17.62 4.66 -3.81
N THR A 81 -17.37 4.42 -5.10
CA THR A 81 -16.83 3.17 -5.62
C THR A 81 -15.78 3.36 -6.71
N ALA A 82 -14.80 2.45 -6.78
CA ALA A 82 -13.71 2.48 -7.75
C ALA A 82 -13.82 1.36 -8.78
N ARG A 83 -13.33 1.63 -10.00
CA ARG A 83 -13.47 0.76 -11.19
C ARG A 83 -12.11 0.40 -11.79
N SER A 84 -11.51 -0.70 -11.32
CA SER A 84 -10.36 -1.36 -11.96
C SER A 84 -9.97 -2.64 -11.22
N VAL A 85 -9.69 -3.72 -11.94
CA VAL A 85 -9.16 -4.97 -11.37
C VAL A 85 -7.63 -4.95 -11.35
N ILE A 86 -7.04 -4.68 -10.19
CA ILE A 86 -5.57 -4.68 -9.99
C ILE A 86 -5.27 -5.25 -8.60
N GLY A 87 -4.16 -5.97 -8.46
CA GLY A 87 -3.67 -6.48 -7.18
C GLY A 87 -3.13 -7.90 -7.30
N THR A 88 -2.87 -8.51 -6.14
CA THR A 88 -2.36 -9.87 -6.03
C THR A 88 -3.54 -10.83 -5.76
N PRO A 89 -3.90 -11.76 -6.69
CA PRO A 89 -5.14 -12.54 -6.63
C PRO A 89 -5.43 -13.24 -5.30
N GLU A 90 -4.39 -13.68 -4.58
CA GLU A 90 -4.52 -14.39 -3.30
C GLU A 90 -5.01 -13.48 -2.15
N PHE A 91 -4.91 -12.16 -2.30
CA PHE A 91 -5.30 -11.15 -1.32
C PHE A 91 -6.50 -10.32 -1.77
N MET A 92 -6.97 -10.49 -3.01
CA MET A 92 -8.06 -9.70 -3.59
C MET A 92 -9.42 -10.17 -3.07
N ALA A 93 -10.23 -9.22 -2.64
CA ALA A 93 -11.63 -9.47 -2.27
C ALA A 93 -12.49 -9.81 -3.51
N PRO A 94 -13.58 -10.59 -3.38
CA PRO A 94 -14.42 -10.97 -4.51
C PRO A 94 -15.03 -9.76 -5.24
N GLU A 95 -15.48 -8.74 -4.51
CA GLU A 95 -16.08 -7.52 -5.07
C GLU A 95 -15.11 -6.69 -5.92
N LEU A 96 -13.80 -6.89 -5.75
CA LEU A 96 -12.79 -6.19 -6.55
C LEU A 96 -12.85 -6.59 -8.04
N TYR A 97 -13.41 -7.77 -8.35
CA TYR A 97 -13.62 -8.26 -9.72
C TYR A 97 -14.89 -7.69 -10.38
N GLU A 98 -15.82 -7.15 -9.59
CA GLU A 98 -17.07 -6.56 -10.06
C GLU A 98 -16.90 -5.07 -10.43
N GLU A 99 -15.68 -4.54 -10.30
CA GLU A 99 -15.30 -3.13 -10.56
C GLU A 99 -16.12 -2.10 -9.76
N GLU A 100 -16.82 -2.53 -8.71
CA GLU A 100 -17.53 -1.65 -7.79
C GLU A 100 -17.19 -2.05 -6.36
N TYR A 101 -16.26 -1.31 -5.75
CA TYR A 101 -15.76 -1.61 -4.42
C TYR A 101 -15.40 -0.36 -3.62
N ASN A 102 -15.32 -0.53 -2.30
CA ASN A 102 -14.96 0.49 -1.33
C ASN A 102 -13.71 0.06 -0.53
N GLU A 103 -13.40 0.79 0.54
CA GLU A 103 -12.23 0.57 1.39
C GLU A 103 -12.20 -0.79 2.09
N LEU A 104 -13.33 -1.49 2.16
CA LEU A 104 -13.44 -2.80 2.80
C LEU A 104 -12.62 -3.89 2.09
N VAL A 105 -12.22 -3.68 0.83
CA VAL A 105 -11.31 -4.61 0.13
C VAL A 105 -9.98 -4.76 0.88
N ASP A 106 -9.47 -3.67 1.48
CA ASP A 106 -8.23 -3.71 2.27
C ASP A 106 -8.41 -4.54 3.55
N ILE A 107 -9.64 -4.62 4.09
CA ILE A 107 -9.97 -5.45 5.27
C ILE A 107 -9.91 -6.94 4.92
N TYR A 108 -10.39 -7.32 3.73
CA TYR A 108 -10.25 -8.68 3.23
C TYR A 108 -8.77 -9.06 3.09
N SER A 109 -8.00 -8.19 2.42
CA SER A 109 -6.58 -8.36 2.23
C SER A 109 -5.81 -8.43 3.56
N PHE A 110 -6.22 -7.65 4.56
CA PHE A 110 -5.71 -7.74 5.92
C PHE A 110 -5.99 -9.11 6.57
N GLY A 111 -7.20 -9.65 6.40
CA GLY A 111 -7.55 -11.00 6.85
C GLY A 111 -6.65 -12.07 6.24
N MET A 112 -6.35 -11.95 4.94
CA MET A 112 -5.40 -12.83 4.24
C MET A 112 -3.97 -12.68 4.75
N CYS A 113 -3.51 -11.46 5.07
CA CYS A 113 -2.21 -11.23 5.70
C CYS A 113 -2.12 -11.91 7.07
N LEU A 114 -3.16 -11.81 7.89
CA LEU A 114 -3.19 -12.44 9.20
C LEU A 114 -3.18 -13.96 9.08
N LEU A 115 -3.94 -14.52 8.14
CA LEU A 115 -3.93 -15.95 7.82
C LEU A 115 -2.52 -16.44 7.43
N GLU A 116 -1.84 -15.73 6.53
CA GLU A 116 -0.47 -16.05 6.14
C GLU A 116 0.48 -16.00 7.34
N MET A 117 0.38 -14.97 8.18
CA MET A 117 1.25 -14.82 9.36
C MET A 117 1.10 -15.96 10.36
N VAL A 118 -0.10 -16.46 10.60
CA VAL A 118 -0.36 -17.51 11.60
C VAL A 118 -0.15 -18.93 11.07
N THR A 119 -0.35 -19.14 9.76
CA THR A 119 -0.19 -20.46 9.13
C THR A 119 1.17 -20.69 8.48
N PHE A 120 1.93 -19.62 8.20
CA PHE A 120 3.15 -19.63 7.37
C PHE A 120 2.93 -20.10 5.94
N GLU A 121 1.69 -20.21 5.51
CA GLU A 121 1.31 -20.66 4.19
C GLU A 121 0.75 -19.50 3.41
N TYR A 122 1.21 -19.38 2.17
CA TYR A 122 0.66 -18.40 1.24
C TYR A 122 -0.83 -18.73 0.99
N PRO A 123 -1.75 -17.75 1.08
CA PRO A 123 -3.16 -18.02 0.85
C PRO A 123 -3.39 -18.66 -0.53
N TYR A 124 -4.28 -19.65 -0.59
CA TYR A 124 -4.58 -20.41 -1.80
C TYR A 124 -3.39 -21.14 -2.46
N ASN A 125 -2.33 -21.48 -1.70
CA ASN A 125 -1.19 -22.26 -2.22
C ASN A 125 -1.58 -23.64 -2.81
N GLU A 126 -2.80 -24.13 -2.52
CA GLU A 126 -3.34 -25.33 -3.17
C GLU A 126 -3.80 -25.12 -4.63
N CYS A 127 -3.88 -23.86 -5.10
CA CYS A 127 -4.24 -23.51 -6.47
C CYS A 127 -3.00 -23.43 -7.36
N LYS A 128 -3.12 -23.90 -8.61
CA LYS A 128 -2.02 -23.94 -9.59
C LYS A 128 -1.88 -22.66 -10.41
N ASN A 129 -2.94 -21.85 -10.49
CA ASN A 129 -2.96 -20.63 -11.27
C ASN A 129 -4.01 -19.63 -10.73
N PRO A 130 -3.91 -18.33 -11.10
CA PRO A 130 -4.85 -17.29 -10.68
C PRO A 130 -6.33 -17.56 -11.03
N ALA A 131 -6.61 -18.23 -12.15
CA ALA A 131 -7.99 -18.53 -12.55
C ALA A 131 -8.69 -19.49 -11.55
N GLN A 132 -7.95 -20.42 -10.97
CA GLN A 132 -8.47 -21.29 -9.90
C GLN A 132 -8.76 -20.51 -8.62
N ILE A 133 -7.92 -19.53 -8.29
CA ILE A 133 -8.12 -18.64 -7.13
C ILE A 133 -9.38 -17.81 -7.35
N TYR A 134 -9.48 -17.14 -8.50
CA TYR A 134 -10.66 -16.38 -8.91
C TYR A 134 -11.95 -17.21 -8.76
N LYS A 135 -11.98 -18.43 -9.30
CA LYS A 135 -13.15 -19.32 -9.21
C LYS A 135 -13.51 -19.65 -7.75
N LYS A 136 -12.52 -19.90 -6.89
CA LYS A 136 -12.77 -20.19 -5.48
C LYS A 136 -13.28 -18.95 -4.72
N VAL A 137 -12.61 -17.82 -4.89
CA VAL A 137 -12.94 -16.55 -4.23
C VAL A 137 -14.37 -16.13 -4.59
N THR A 138 -14.73 -16.12 -5.87
CA THR A 138 -16.08 -15.77 -6.34
C THR A 138 -17.15 -16.79 -5.93
N SER A 139 -16.77 -18.04 -5.66
CA SER A 139 -17.68 -19.07 -5.11
C SER A 139 -17.72 -19.09 -3.57
N GLY A 140 -17.08 -18.14 -2.88
CA GLY A 140 -17.04 -18.07 -1.42
C GLY A 140 -16.17 -19.14 -0.74
N ILE A 141 -15.35 -19.88 -1.50
CA ILE A 141 -14.46 -20.92 -0.99
C ILE A 141 -13.19 -20.27 -0.43
N LYS A 142 -12.99 -20.39 0.88
CA LYS A 142 -11.82 -19.85 1.60
C LYS A 142 -10.56 -20.70 1.38
N PRO A 143 -9.34 -20.16 1.62
CA PRO A 143 -8.09 -20.90 1.49
C PRO A 143 -8.05 -22.16 2.36
N ALA A 144 -7.45 -23.24 1.86
CA ALA A 144 -7.31 -24.48 2.64
C ALA A 144 -6.50 -24.29 3.94
N SER A 145 -5.57 -23.33 3.97
CA SER A 145 -4.78 -22.99 5.16
C SER A 145 -5.62 -22.50 6.33
N LEU A 146 -6.83 -21.96 6.11
CA LEU A 146 -7.73 -21.54 7.19
C LEU A 146 -8.14 -22.71 8.10
N CYS A 147 -8.22 -23.92 7.56
CA CYS A 147 -8.50 -25.13 8.34
C CYS A 147 -7.35 -25.51 9.29
N LYS A 148 -6.14 -24.99 9.06
CA LYS A 148 -4.95 -25.25 9.88
C LYS A 148 -4.80 -24.29 11.06
N VAL A 149 -5.64 -23.25 11.13
CA VAL A 149 -5.69 -22.34 12.29
C VAL A 149 -6.39 -23.06 13.44
N THR A 150 -5.62 -23.42 14.46
CA THR A 150 -6.08 -24.18 15.64
C THR A 150 -6.76 -23.31 16.68
N ASP A 151 -6.30 -22.08 16.86
CA ASP A 151 -6.90 -21.12 17.79
C ASP A 151 -8.21 -20.58 17.21
N LEU A 152 -9.31 -20.86 17.92
CA LEU A 152 -10.65 -20.50 17.49
C LEU A 152 -10.86 -18.98 17.43
N GLN A 153 -10.30 -18.23 18.39
CA GLN A 153 -10.44 -16.78 18.44
C GLN A 153 -9.78 -16.12 17.21
N ILE A 154 -8.60 -16.60 16.83
CA ILE A 154 -7.89 -16.12 15.63
C ILE A 154 -8.69 -16.48 14.37
N LYS A 155 -9.16 -17.72 14.30
CA LYS A 155 -9.91 -18.22 13.15
C LYS A 155 -11.19 -17.42 12.94
N GLU A 156 -11.95 -17.16 14.01
CA GLU A 156 -13.16 -16.33 13.97
C GLU A 156 -12.85 -14.91 13.50
N PHE A 157 -11.78 -14.30 14.02
CA PHE A 157 -11.37 -12.96 13.62
C PHE A 157 -10.98 -12.89 12.13
N ILE A 158 -10.23 -13.87 11.62
CA ILE A 158 -9.91 -13.98 10.18
C ILE A 158 -11.20 -14.13 9.38
N VAL A 159 -12.14 -14.99 9.81
CA VAL A 159 -13.42 -15.20 9.12
C VAL A 159 -14.24 -13.91 9.05
N LYS A 160 -14.27 -13.08 10.10
CA LYS A 160 -14.92 -11.76 10.08
C LYS A 160 -14.32 -10.84 9.01
N CYS A 161 -12.99 -10.86 8.84
CA CYS A 161 -12.31 -10.10 7.78
C CYS A 161 -12.64 -10.63 6.38
N LEU A 162 -12.85 -11.94 6.24
CA LEU A 162 -13.15 -12.63 4.98
C LEU A 162 -14.66 -12.77 4.70
N ALA A 163 -15.50 -12.03 5.41
CA ALA A 163 -16.94 -11.97 5.18
C ALA A 163 -17.26 -11.25 3.84
N PRO A 164 -18.47 -11.44 3.28
CA PRO A 164 -18.97 -10.62 2.18
C PRO A 164 -18.87 -9.12 2.51
N ALA A 165 -18.68 -8.27 1.51
CA ALA A 165 -18.49 -6.83 1.71
C ALA A 165 -19.60 -6.18 2.55
N SER A 166 -20.86 -6.64 2.41
CA SER A 166 -22.01 -6.15 3.16
C SER A 166 -21.97 -6.45 4.66
N GLU A 167 -21.21 -7.45 5.08
CA GLU A 167 -21.09 -7.91 6.48
C GLU A 167 -19.72 -7.58 7.08
N ARG A 168 -18.76 -7.16 6.26
CA ARG A 168 -17.38 -6.90 6.68
C ARG A 168 -17.29 -5.60 7.46
N LEU A 169 -16.75 -5.68 8.67
CA LEU A 169 -16.58 -4.52 9.54
C LEU A 169 -15.41 -3.64 9.08
N PRO A 170 -15.52 -2.29 9.19
CA PRO A 170 -14.41 -1.39 8.89
C PRO A 170 -13.29 -1.52 9.93
N ALA A 171 -12.07 -1.08 9.57
CA ALA A 171 -10.88 -1.22 10.42
C ALA A 171 -11.06 -0.66 11.84
N LYS A 172 -11.80 0.45 11.97
CA LYS A 172 -12.07 1.11 13.26
C LYS A 172 -12.86 0.23 14.21
N GLU A 173 -13.80 -0.57 13.70
CA GLU A 173 -14.60 -1.47 14.52
C GLU A 173 -13.84 -2.77 14.82
N LEU A 174 -13.07 -3.29 13.86
CA LEU A 174 -12.21 -4.47 14.09
C LEU A 174 -11.15 -4.24 15.18
N LEU A 175 -10.67 -3.00 15.36
CA LEU A 175 -9.76 -2.67 16.47
C LEU A 175 -10.36 -2.91 17.86
N LYS A 176 -11.68 -2.94 17.99
CA LYS A 176 -12.41 -3.18 19.25
C LYS A 176 -12.67 -4.66 19.51
N ASP A 177 -12.35 -5.53 18.55
CA ASP A 177 -12.64 -6.96 18.64
C ASP A 177 -11.90 -7.63 19.82
N PRO A 178 -12.54 -8.60 20.52
CA PRO A 178 -11.91 -9.36 21.60
C PRO A 178 -10.56 -10.00 21.23
N PHE A 179 -10.32 -10.32 19.95
CA PHE A 179 -9.04 -10.83 19.48
C PHE A 179 -7.84 -9.95 19.90
N PHE A 180 -8.02 -8.62 19.94
CA PHE A 180 -6.96 -7.69 20.33
C PHE A 180 -6.93 -7.33 21.81
N GLN A 181 -7.85 -7.84 22.62
CA GLN A 181 -7.84 -7.65 24.06
C GLN A 181 -6.75 -8.52 24.70
N SER A 182 -6.02 -7.96 25.65
CA SER A 182 -4.98 -8.68 26.39
C SER A 182 -5.61 -9.66 27.39
N GLU A 183 -5.13 -10.90 27.45
CA GLU A 183 -5.57 -11.88 28.46
C GLU A 183 -5.06 -11.59 29.89
N ASN A 184 -4.49 -10.41 30.16
CA ASN A 184 -3.97 -10.04 31.48
C ASN A 184 -4.51 -8.68 31.96
N PRO A 185 -5.39 -8.65 32.98
CA PRO A 185 -5.87 -7.41 33.62
C PRO A 185 -4.83 -6.70 34.51
N LYS A 186 -3.54 -7.05 34.44
CA LYS A 186 -2.52 -6.65 35.43
C LYS A 186 -1.27 -5.97 34.84
N GLU A 187 -1.44 -5.08 33.86
CA GLU A 187 -0.40 -4.10 33.54
C GLU A 187 -1.00 -2.69 33.63
N PRO A 188 -0.38 -1.76 34.37
CA PRO A 188 -0.87 -0.40 34.49
C PRO A 188 -0.79 0.29 33.13
N ILE A 189 -1.93 0.80 32.69
CA ILE A 189 -2.12 1.61 31.49
C ILE A 189 -1.13 2.79 31.56
N ARG A 190 -0.08 2.77 30.74
CA ARG A 190 0.69 3.98 30.42
C ARG A 190 -0.15 4.77 29.43
N VAL A 191 -0.93 5.71 29.95
CA VAL A 191 -1.68 6.70 29.18
C VAL A 191 -0.68 7.58 28.41
N PRO A 192 -0.78 7.70 27.07
CA PRO A 192 -0.06 8.75 26.35
C PRO A 192 -0.60 10.12 26.81
N LEU A 193 0.31 11.00 27.22
CA LEU A 193 0.03 12.36 27.67
C LEU A 193 -0.93 13.09 26.71
N GLN A 194 -2.06 13.49 27.26
CA GLN A 194 -3.10 14.26 26.58
C GLN A 194 -2.64 15.72 26.48
N LEU A 195 -2.50 16.25 25.25
CA LEU A 195 -2.26 17.67 25.03
C LEU A 195 -3.52 18.47 25.42
N PRO A 196 -3.41 19.55 26.21
CA PRO A 196 -4.56 20.36 26.58
C PRO A 196 -5.11 21.14 25.38
N CYS A 197 -6.40 20.98 25.13
CA CYS A 197 -7.17 21.83 24.22
C CYS A 197 -7.59 23.09 24.98
N GLN A 198 -7.11 24.27 24.57
CA GLN A 198 -7.65 25.56 25.01
C GLN A 198 -7.76 26.51 23.81
N SER A 199 -8.93 27.12 23.67
CA SER A 199 -9.17 28.31 22.86
C SER A 199 -10.19 29.19 23.61
N PRO A 200 -10.40 30.48 23.25
CA PRO A 200 -9.54 31.44 22.56
C PRO A 200 -9.43 32.80 23.31
N LYS A 201 -8.36 33.59 23.11
CA LYS A 201 -8.40 35.06 23.23
C LYS A 201 -7.53 35.72 22.15
N SER A 202 -8.11 36.73 21.55
CA SER A 202 -7.73 37.52 20.36
C SER A 202 -6.60 38.52 20.60
N ILE A 203 -5.59 38.55 19.72
CA ILE A 203 -4.77 39.74 19.37
C ILE A 203 -4.42 39.66 17.86
N ILE A 204 -4.41 40.82 17.21
CA ILE A 204 -4.43 41.08 15.76
C ILE A 204 -3.01 41.21 15.15
N LEU A 205 -2.90 40.91 13.84
CA LEU A 205 -1.84 41.22 12.84
C LEU A 205 -0.58 40.30 12.85
N SER A 206 -0.05 39.76 11.75
CA SER A 206 -0.04 40.20 10.35
C SER A 206 -0.07 39.03 9.34
N LYS A 207 -0.64 39.28 8.16
CA LYS A 207 -0.88 38.33 7.05
C LYS A 207 0.40 37.77 6.43
N SER A 208 0.44 36.46 6.21
CA SER A 208 1.14 35.81 5.09
C SER A 208 0.35 34.57 4.67
N GLY A 209 -0.12 34.55 3.42
CA GLY A 209 -1.12 33.62 2.90
C GLY A 209 -0.66 32.16 2.78
N PRO A 210 -1.62 31.23 2.55
CA PRO A 210 -1.35 29.80 2.50
C PRO A 210 -0.63 29.40 1.20
N PHE A 211 0.37 28.52 1.34
CA PHE A 211 0.96 27.79 0.23
C PHE A 211 -0.11 26.85 -0.35
N SER A 212 -0.68 27.26 -1.48
CA SER A 212 -1.55 26.44 -2.30
C SER A 212 -0.71 25.51 -3.18
N MET A 213 -1.04 24.23 -3.23
CA MET A 213 -0.68 23.36 -4.36
C MET A 213 -1.77 23.50 -5.43
N ASP A 214 -1.87 24.69 -6.02
CA ASP A 214 -2.60 24.88 -7.26
C ASP A 214 -1.63 24.62 -8.42
N ILE A 215 -2.11 23.86 -9.40
CA ILE A 215 -1.49 23.81 -10.73
C ILE A 215 -1.68 25.19 -11.35
N ASP A 216 -0.59 25.94 -11.45
CA ASP A 216 -0.56 27.22 -12.14
C ASP A 216 -0.69 26.97 -13.66
N PRO A 217 -1.73 27.49 -14.33
CA PRO A 217 -1.97 27.27 -15.74
C PRO A 217 -1.39 28.44 -16.56
N ASP A 218 -0.07 28.64 -16.55
CA ASP A 218 0.59 29.55 -17.51
C ASP A 218 2.07 29.14 -17.76
N HIS A 219 2.25 28.42 -18.88
CA HIS A 219 3.38 28.27 -19.83
C HIS A 219 4.82 28.82 -19.54
N PRO A 220 5.91 28.32 -20.24
CA PRO A 220 5.90 27.58 -21.51
C PRO A 220 6.86 26.36 -21.69
N GLN A 221 6.50 25.53 -22.69
CA GLN A 221 7.34 24.68 -23.57
C GLN A 221 7.90 23.33 -23.06
N LEU A 222 7.14 22.26 -23.32
CA LEU A 222 7.73 20.97 -23.73
C LEU A 222 8.25 21.16 -25.16
N SER A 223 9.58 21.15 -25.37
CA SER A 223 10.16 21.04 -26.70
C SER A 223 10.28 19.56 -27.07
N LEU A 224 9.39 19.09 -27.95
CA LEU A 224 9.51 17.77 -28.57
C LEU A 224 10.27 17.95 -29.90
N SER A 225 11.53 17.51 -29.95
CA SER A 225 12.32 17.50 -31.17
C SER A 225 12.54 16.07 -31.64
N THR A 226 11.98 15.71 -32.79
CA THR A 226 12.25 14.45 -33.48
C THR A 226 13.40 14.69 -34.45
N SER A 227 14.58 14.13 -34.17
CA SER A 227 15.73 14.21 -35.08
C SER A 227 15.98 12.86 -35.74
N THR A 228 15.93 12.81 -37.07
CA THR A 228 16.43 11.70 -37.89
C THR A 228 17.93 11.89 -38.12
N GLU A 229 18.76 11.06 -37.50
CA GLU A 229 20.20 11.02 -37.78
C GLU A 229 20.42 10.17 -39.04
N ASN A 230 20.68 10.85 -40.17
CA ASN A 230 21.03 10.22 -41.45
C ASN A 230 22.40 9.52 -41.32
N ASN A 231 22.41 8.25 -40.93
CA ASN A 231 23.57 7.35 -41.07
C ASN A 231 23.13 5.87 -41.11
N GLY A 232 22.72 5.41 -42.29
CA GLY A 232 22.99 4.06 -42.82
C GLY A 232 22.58 2.82 -42.01
N SER A 233 21.56 2.87 -41.15
CA SER A 233 21.01 1.69 -40.45
C SER A 233 19.51 1.92 -40.16
N PRO A 234 18.66 0.87 -39.96
CA PRO A 234 17.21 1.03 -40.00
C PRO A 234 16.73 2.08 -38.99
N ASP A 235 16.07 3.11 -39.51
CA ASP A 235 15.61 4.29 -38.78
C ASP A 235 14.56 3.90 -37.74
N PHE A 236 14.91 4.05 -36.47
CA PHE A 236 13.96 4.01 -35.37
C PHE A 236 13.80 5.42 -34.80
N PRO A 237 12.55 5.88 -34.51
CA PRO A 237 12.33 7.20 -33.95
C PRO A 237 13.06 7.33 -32.62
N VAL A 238 13.82 8.42 -32.49
CA VAL A 238 14.49 8.81 -31.27
C VAL A 238 13.64 9.86 -30.58
N LEU A 239 13.28 9.60 -29.32
CA LEU A 239 12.51 10.52 -28.48
C LEU A 239 13.45 11.15 -27.46
N GLU A 240 13.42 12.48 -27.36
CA GLU A 240 14.21 13.22 -26.37
C GLU A 240 13.30 14.10 -25.51
N PHE A 241 13.49 14.00 -24.20
CA PHE A 241 12.82 14.83 -23.20
C PHE A 241 13.85 15.64 -22.44
N GLN A 242 13.64 16.94 -22.36
CA GLN A 242 14.49 17.85 -21.59
C GLN A 242 13.68 18.51 -20.50
N ARG A 243 14.21 18.55 -19.28
CA ARG A 243 13.58 19.24 -18.15
C ARG A 243 14.63 20.00 -17.33
N MET A 244 14.31 21.24 -17.03
CA MET A 244 15.06 22.07 -16.09
C MET A 244 14.46 21.92 -14.69
N TYR A 245 15.29 21.67 -13.68
CA TYR A 245 14.89 21.77 -12.28
C TYR A 245 15.97 22.49 -11.50
N LYS A 246 15.64 23.70 -11.01
CA LYS A 246 16.62 24.65 -10.44
C LYS A 246 17.77 24.91 -11.43
N SER A 247 19.02 24.74 -10.99
CA SER A 247 20.26 24.95 -11.74
C SER A 247 20.70 23.73 -12.56
N SER A 248 19.91 22.65 -12.54
CA SER A 248 20.27 21.38 -13.17
C SER A 248 19.37 21.05 -14.36
N GLU A 249 20.00 20.62 -15.44
CA GLU A 249 19.36 20.19 -16.68
C GLU A 249 19.34 18.67 -16.76
N PHE A 250 18.16 18.12 -17.03
CA PHE A 250 17.95 16.68 -17.23
C PHE A 250 17.56 16.43 -18.68
N ARG A 251 18.33 15.59 -19.38
CA ARG A 251 18.03 15.12 -20.74
C ARG A 251 17.87 13.61 -20.77
N LEU A 252 16.69 13.13 -21.15
CA LEU A 252 16.39 11.72 -21.30
C LEU A 252 16.16 11.39 -22.78
N ARG A 253 17.03 10.56 -23.35
CA ARG A 253 16.95 10.10 -24.75
C ARG A 253 16.56 8.63 -24.79
N GLY A 254 15.52 8.31 -25.56
CA GLY A 254 15.09 6.95 -25.84
C GLY A 254 15.33 6.58 -27.29
N LYS A 255 15.99 5.44 -27.54
CA LYS A 255 16.18 4.86 -28.87
C LYS A 255 15.72 3.40 -28.87
N LYS A 256 14.82 3.03 -29.78
CA LYS A 256 14.47 1.62 -30.03
C LYS A 256 15.65 0.96 -30.75
N ILE A 257 16.13 -0.17 -30.23
CA ILE A 257 17.25 -0.94 -30.82
C ILE A 257 16.71 -2.07 -31.71
N ASN A 258 15.67 -2.77 -31.26
CA ASN A 258 14.92 -3.77 -32.03
C ASN A 258 13.50 -3.93 -31.44
N ASP A 259 12.70 -4.86 -31.94
CA ASP A 259 11.30 -5.04 -31.50
C ASP A 259 11.11 -5.40 -30.02
N ASN A 260 12.15 -5.89 -29.36
CA ASN A 260 12.11 -6.31 -27.96
C ASN A 260 13.05 -5.50 -27.05
N SER A 261 13.72 -4.46 -27.54
CA SER A 261 14.67 -3.69 -26.73
C SER A 261 14.69 -2.20 -27.04
N ILE A 262 14.75 -1.42 -25.96
CA ILE A 262 14.91 0.03 -25.96
C ILE A 262 16.15 0.39 -25.15
N SER A 263 16.89 1.40 -25.61
CA SER A 263 17.95 2.05 -24.84
C SER A 263 17.45 3.39 -24.33
N LEU A 264 17.64 3.61 -23.03
CA LEU A 264 17.33 4.86 -22.35
C LEU A 264 18.65 5.44 -21.82
N THR A 265 18.96 6.66 -22.24
CA THR A 265 20.14 7.39 -21.78
C THR A 265 19.69 8.65 -21.05
N LEU A 266 19.98 8.74 -19.75
CA LEU A 266 19.76 9.95 -18.94
C LEU A 266 21.09 10.70 -18.80
N ARG A 267 21.10 11.98 -19.15
CA ARG A 267 22.20 12.92 -18.85
C ARG A 267 21.72 13.97 -17.89
N THR A 268 22.56 14.28 -16.91
CA THR A 268 22.36 15.36 -15.96
C THR A 268 23.53 16.33 -16.09
N VAL A 269 23.22 17.60 -16.32
CA VAL A 269 24.23 18.68 -16.36
C VAL A 269 23.86 19.66 -15.27
N ASP A 270 24.73 19.82 -14.28
CA ASP A 270 24.58 20.87 -13.28
C ASP A 270 25.40 22.09 -13.71
N SER A 271 24.85 23.30 -13.54
CA SER A 271 25.55 24.54 -13.93
C SER A 271 26.73 24.88 -13.00
N PHE A 272 26.99 24.07 -11.98
CA PHE A 272 28.21 24.07 -11.19
C PHE A 272 29.18 23.00 -11.72
N GLY A 273 29.85 23.28 -12.83
CA GLY A 273 30.84 22.36 -13.41
C GLY A 273 31.97 22.01 -12.43
N LYS A 274 31.99 20.76 -11.96
CA LYS A 274 33.16 19.99 -11.56
C LYS A 274 32.94 18.52 -11.87
#